data_AF-A0AAV2IPW0-F1
#
_entry.id   AF-A0AAV2IPW0-F1
#
_cell.length_a   1.000
_cell.length_b   1.000
_cell.length_c   1.000
_cell.angle_alpha   90.00
_cell.angle_beta   90.00
_cell.angle_gamma   90.00
#
_symmetry.space_group_name_H-M   'P 1'
#
loop_
_entity.id
_entity.type
_entity.pdbx_description
1 polymer ?
#
loop_
_entity_poly.entity_id
_entity_poly.type
_entity_poly.pdbx_seq_one_letter_code
_entity_poly.pdbx_strand_id
1 'polypeptide(L)'
;YTIKNKGSLSVKVTSIQKASPPIAGSFTVTFKGDTTAEPIKIPNIMSPHNLIGGLNSMSVGFSDVVATGKCSDFSYRVTMLSQTGDQPLMEINSKGVTGLNLNVTVQTITDGGVWFDPISGDMLRTYHTTPQVIAFINKVPTRCEKGISCAFSWSTAHTPSITHINPTSGSAGASVQISGSGFDASNPGNNR
;
A
#
# COMPACT_ATOMS: atom_id res chain seq x y z
N TYR A 1 23.70 50.67 -3.05
CA TYR A 1 24.52 51.88 -3.22
C TYR A 1 23.58 53.02 -3.59
N THR A 2 23.43 54.03 -2.73
CA THR A 2 22.51 55.14 -2.96
C THR A 2 23.28 56.30 -3.57
N ILE A 3 23.06 56.58 -4.85
CA ILE A 3 23.74 57.67 -5.57
C ILE A 3 22.94 58.96 -5.36
N LYS A 4 23.54 59.92 -4.66
CA LYS A 4 23.04 61.31 -4.56
C LYS A 4 23.81 62.19 -5.54
N ASN A 5 23.47 62.15 -6.82
CA ASN A 5 23.74 63.27 -7.72
C ASN A 5 22.91 63.13 -9.01
N LYS A 6 22.35 64.25 -9.52
CA LYS A 6 21.50 64.32 -10.72
C LYS A 6 22.29 64.16 -12.04
N GLY A 7 23.35 63.35 -12.04
CA GLY A 7 24.16 63.05 -13.22
C GLY A 7 23.77 61.69 -13.82
N SER A 8 23.60 61.62 -15.15
CA SER A 8 23.36 60.37 -15.86
C SER A 8 24.63 59.53 -15.92
N LEU A 9 24.61 58.33 -15.33
CA LEU A 9 25.69 57.36 -15.38
C LEU A 9 25.34 56.27 -16.39
N SER A 10 25.94 56.32 -17.58
CA SER A 10 25.78 55.25 -18.57
C SER A 10 26.69 54.07 -18.24
N VAL A 11 26.11 53.02 -17.66
CA VAL A 11 26.79 51.74 -17.41
C VAL A 11 26.67 50.87 -18.65
N LYS A 12 27.81 50.50 -19.26
CA LYS A 12 27.85 49.58 -20.39
C LYS A 12 28.07 48.16 -19.88
N VAL A 13 27.01 47.35 -19.88
CA VAL A 13 27.07 45.94 -19.50
C VAL A 13 27.43 45.12 -20.74
N THR A 14 28.52 44.36 -20.69
CA THR A 14 28.94 43.45 -21.76
C THR A 14 28.96 42.01 -21.26
N SER A 15 28.22 41.12 -21.91
CA SER A 15 28.26 39.69 -21.60
C SER A 15 29.52 39.06 -22.16
N ILE A 16 30.34 38.46 -21.31
CA ILE A 16 31.61 37.81 -21.66
C ILE A 16 31.43 36.38 -22.19
N GLN A 17 30.23 35.81 -22.09
CA GLN A 17 29.93 34.45 -22.54
C GLN A 17 28.49 34.36 -23.07
N LYS A 18 28.29 33.61 -24.16
CA LYS A 18 26.94 33.25 -24.61
C LYS A 18 26.34 32.25 -23.62
N ALA A 19 25.12 32.48 -23.19
CA ALA A 19 24.38 31.50 -22.39
C ALA A 19 24.25 30.18 -23.15
N SER A 20 24.30 29.06 -22.43
CA SER A 20 24.00 27.75 -23.02
C SER A 20 22.56 27.73 -23.54
N PRO A 21 22.26 26.96 -24.60
CA PRO A 21 20.88 26.72 -25.01
C PRO A 21 20.05 26.18 -23.82
N PRO A 22 18.81 26.65 -23.63
CA PRO A 22 17.94 26.16 -22.56
C PRO A 22 17.49 24.72 -22.85
N ILE A 23 17.02 24.02 -21.80
CA ILE A 23 16.26 22.78 -21.99
C ILE A 23 14.88 23.18 -22.53
N ALA A 24 14.51 22.65 -23.70
CA ALA A 24 13.29 23.01 -24.40
C ALA A 24 12.72 21.84 -25.20
N GLY A 25 11.58 22.06 -25.85
CA GLY A 25 10.90 21.05 -26.66
C GLY A 25 9.80 20.34 -25.88
N SER A 26 9.58 19.07 -26.18
CA SER A 26 8.46 18.31 -25.61
C SER A 26 8.79 16.82 -25.45
N PHE A 27 8.06 16.17 -24.56
CA PHE A 27 8.16 14.74 -24.30
C PHE A 27 6.76 14.14 -24.16
N THR A 28 6.63 12.83 -24.35
CA THR A 28 5.41 12.09 -24.01
C THR A 28 5.69 11.15 -22.84
N VAL A 29 4.66 10.89 -22.04
CA VAL A 29 4.71 9.93 -20.93
C VAL A 29 3.82 8.75 -21.29
N THR A 30 4.35 7.54 -21.09
CA THR A 30 3.61 6.29 -21.24
C THR A 30 3.58 5.56 -19.91
N PHE A 31 2.40 5.09 -19.50
CA PHE A 31 2.19 4.33 -18.27
C PHE A 31 1.10 3.29 -18.49
N LYS A 32 1.41 2.02 -18.23
CA LYS A 32 0.50 0.87 -18.42
C LYS A 32 -0.15 0.81 -19.81
N GLY A 33 0.60 1.19 -20.85
CA GLY A 33 0.12 1.20 -22.23
C GLY A 33 -0.71 2.43 -22.62
N ASP A 34 -1.08 3.29 -21.67
CA ASP A 34 -1.69 4.59 -21.95
C ASP A 34 -0.59 5.63 -22.17
N THR A 35 -0.76 6.50 -23.16
CA THR A 35 0.21 7.54 -23.51
C THR A 35 -0.50 8.87 -23.58
N THR A 36 0.16 9.93 -23.07
CA THR A 36 -0.34 11.30 -23.18
C THR A 36 -0.79 11.63 -24.61
N ALA A 37 -2.02 12.12 -24.77
CA ALA A 37 -2.60 12.36 -26.09
C ALA A 37 -1.80 13.38 -26.93
N GLU A 38 -1.24 14.39 -26.27
CA GLU A 38 -0.40 15.41 -26.89
C GLU A 38 0.96 15.51 -26.18
N PRO A 39 2.05 15.85 -26.90
CA PRO A 39 3.37 16.06 -26.30
C PRO A 39 3.36 17.16 -25.24
N ILE A 40 3.86 16.84 -24.05
CA ILE A 40 3.99 17.78 -22.94
C ILE A 40 5.15 18.73 -23.22
N LYS A 41 4.86 20.02 -23.30
CA LYS A 41 5.87 21.07 -23.51
C LYS A 41 6.68 21.30 -22.24
N ILE A 42 8.00 21.38 -22.38
CA ILE A 42 8.88 21.78 -21.29
C ILE A 42 8.68 23.28 -21.03
N PRO A 43 8.28 23.68 -19.81
CA PRO A 43 8.04 25.09 -19.49
C PRO A 43 9.36 25.86 -19.32
N ASN A 44 9.34 27.16 -19.61
CA ASN A 44 10.49 28.04 -19.40
C ASN A 44 10.73 28.37 -17.91
N ILE A 45 9.74 28.06 -17.06
CA ILE A 45 9.76 28.25 -15.60
C ILE A 45 9.37 26.92 -14.94
N MET A 46 9.84 26.69 -13.72
CA MET A 46 9.48 25.47 -12.98
C MET A 46 7.98 25.48 -12.67
N SER A 47 7.23 24.57 -13.27
CA SER A 47 5.77 24.51 -13.10
C SER A 47 5.27 23.09 -13.39
N PRO A 48 4.39 22.53 -12.54
CA PRO A 48 3.80 21.23 -12.80
C PRO A 48 2.65 21.29 -13.81
N HIS A 49 2.15 22.47 -14.20
CA HIS A 49 0.91 22.63 -14.96
C HIS A 49 0.88 21.87 -16.29
N ASN A 50 1.95 21.92 -17.08
CA ASN A 50 1.99 21.22 -18.36
C ASN A 50 1.95 19.69 -18.17
N LEU A 51 2.68 19.20 -17.16
CA LEU A 51 2.70 17.78 -16.83
C LEU A 51 1.33 17.34 -16.30
N ILE A 52 0.72 18.09 -15.38
CA ILE A 52 -0.64 17.83 -14.89
C ILE A 52 -1.63 17.77 -16.06
N GLY A 53 -1.59 18.75 -16.97
CA GLY A 53 -2.46 18.78 -18.14
C GLY A 53 -2.30 17.55 -19.04
N GLY A 54 -1.05 17.13 -19.30
CA GLY A 54 -0.77 15.91 -20.07
C GLY A 54 -1.22 14.64 -19.36
N LEU A 55 -0.92 14.50 -18.07
CA LEU A 55 -1.29 13.33 -17.28
C LEU A 55 -2.82 13.20 -17.10
N ASN A 56 -3.55 14.31 -16.98
CA ASN A 56 -5.01 14.32 -16.92
C ASN A 56 -5.68 13.86 -18.23
N SER A 57 -4.95 13.85 -19.35
CA SER A 57 -5.46 13.29 -20.61
C SER A 57 -5.43 11.76 -20.65
N MET A 58 -4.70 11.14 -19.72
CA MET A 58 -4.57 9.70 -19.63
C MET A 58 -5.72 9.12 -18.77
N SER A 59 -6.07 7.87 -19.01
CA SER A 59 -7.08 7.09 -18.28
C SER A 59 -6.62 6.71 -16.86
N VAL A 60 -5.32 6.81 -16.61
CA VAL A 60 -4.67 6.52 -15.33
C VAL A 60 -4.74 7.77 -14.44
N GLY A 61 -5.40 7.66 -13.28
CA GLY A 61 -5.62 8.82 -12.40
C GLY A 61 -4.35 9.23 -11.63
N PHE A 62 -3.65 10.23 -12.14
CA PHE A 62 -2.62 10.97 -11.40
C PHE A 62 -3.26 12.15 -10.67
N SER A 63 -2.75 12.51 -9.51
CA SER A 63 -3.49 13.41 -8.62
C SER A 63 -2.62 14.37 -7.83
N ASP A 64 -1.31 14.11 -7.74
CA ASP A 64 -0.39 15.05 -7.15
C ASP A 64 0.94 15.06 -7.92
N VAL A 65 1.36 16.25 -8.34
CA VAL A 65 2.56 16.47 -9.15
C VAL A 65 3.30 17.69 -8.60
N VAL A 66 4.51 17.47 -8.12
CA VAL A 66 5.38 18.51 -7.59
C VAL A 66 6.54 18.73 -8.54
N ALA A 67 6.74 19.97 -8.98
CA ALA A 67 7.87 20.36 -9.84
C ALA A 67 8.96 21.05 -9.01
N THR A 68 10.22 20.66 -9.21
CA THR A 68 11.41 21.23 -8.55
C THR A 68 12.57 21.36 -9.52
N GLY A 69 13.53 22.24 -9.22
CA GLY A 69 14.76 22.41 -10.01
C GLY A 69 14.99 23.84 -10.48
N LYS A 70 15.71 24.00 -11.60
CA LYS A 70 16.10 25.29 -12.22
C LYS A 70 15.93 25.23 -13.74
N CYS A 71 16.26 26.31 -14.46
CA CYS A 71 16.18 26.35 -15.92
C CYS A 71 17.10 25.35 -16.66
N SER A 72 18.05 24.74 -15.96
CA SER A 72 18.98 23.73 -16.48
C SER A 72 18.71 22.32 -15.94
N ASP A 73 17.69 22.14 -15.10
CA ASP A 73 17.37 20.86 -14.45
C ASP A 73 15.91 20.85 -13.99
N PHE A 74 15.10 19.97 -14.57
CA PHE A 74 13.67 19.86 -14.29
C PHE A 74 13.38 18.50 -13.67
N SER A 75 12.89 18.51 -12.43
CA SER A 75 12.52 17.30 -11.70
C SER A 75 11.05 17.35 -11.31
N TYR A 76 10.32 16.29 -11.66
CA TYR A 76 8.91 16.13 -11.32
C TYR A 76 8.74 14.90 -10.44
N ARG A 77 8.05 15.09 -9.31
CA ARG A 77 7.58 14.00 -8.46
C ARG A 77 6.09 13.82 -8.70
N VAL A 78 5.71 12.66 -9.18
CA VAL A 78 4.33 12.29 -9.44
C VAL A 78 3.90 11.28 -8.39
N THR A 79 2.80 11.56 -7.70
CA THR A 79 2.19 10.68 -6.70
C THR A 79 0.87 10.13 -7.24
N MET A 80 0.74 8.81 -7.24
CA MET A 80 -0.49 8.11 -7.61
C MET A 80 -1.41 8.07 -6.39
N LEU A 81 -2.61 8.66 -6.45
CA LEU A 81 -3.62 8.46 -5.38
C LEU A 81 -4.72 7.47 -5.81
N SER A 82 -4.98 7.30 -7.10
CA SER A 82 -6.02 6.38 -7.60
C SER A 82 -5.52 4.94 -7.81
N GLN A 83 -4.21 4.75 -7.99
CA GLN A 83 -3.59 3.44 -8.18
C GLN A 83 -2.69 3.12 -7.00
N THR A 84 -3.13 2.17 -6.16
CA THR A 84 -2.43 1.76 -4.94
C THR A 84 -1.55 0.53 -5.18
N GLY A 85 -0.55 0.33 -4.33
CA GLY A 85 0.38 -0.80 -4.41
C GLY A 85 1.51 -0.56 -5.40
N ASP A 86 2.33 -1.58 -5.63
CA ASP A 86 3.50 -1.52 -6.52
C ASP A 86 3.02 -1.21 -7.95
N GLN A 87 3.66 -0.21 -8.57
CA GLN A 87 3.32 0.26 -9.91
C GLN A 87 4.54 0.14 -10.82
N PRO A 88 4.35 -0.26 -12.09
CA PRO A 88 5.44 -0.28 -13.06
C PRO A 88 6.02 1.12 -13.26
N LEU A 89 7.29 1.20 -13.64
CA LEU A 89 7.94 2.48 -13.91
C LEU A 89 7.29 3.18 -15.11
N MET A 90 7.14 4.52 -15.03
CA MET A 90 6.72 5.33 -16.18
C MET A 90 7.82 5.37 -17.24
N GLU A 91 7.41 5.40 -18.51
CA GLU A 91 8.31 5.55 -19.64
C GLU A 91 8.21 6.97 -20.21
N ILE A 92 9.36 7.56 -20.56
CA ILE A 92 9.43 8.87 -21.19
C ILE A 92 10.04 8.73 -22.58
N ASN A 93 9.34 9.25 -23.58
CA ASN A 93 9.91 9.47 -24.90
C ASN A 93 10.44 10.91 -25.01
N SER A 94 11.75 11.05 -24.95
CA SER A 94 12.47 12.33 -24.94
C SER A 94 12.99 12.76 -26.32
N LYS A 95 12.58 12.11 -27.42
CA LYS A 95 13.07 12.45 -28.78
C LYS A 95 12.83 13.91 -29.19
N GLY A 96 11.80 14.56 -28.62
CA GLY A 96 11.48 15.96 -28.87
C GLY A 96 12.15 16.94 -27.89
N VAL A 97 12.99 16.46 -26.97
CA VAL A 97 13.67 17.29 -25.98
C VAL A 97 15.00 17.78 -26.55
N THR A 98 15.26 19.08 -26.37
CA THR A 98 16.44 19.77 -26.89
C THR A 98 17.17 20.50 -25.77
N GLY A 99 18.49 20.58 -25.88
CA GLY A 99 19.37 21.14 -24.85
C GLY A 99 20.78 20.58 -24.94
N LEU A 100 21.67 21.08 -24.10
CA LEU A 100 23.07 20.66 -24.06
C LEU A 100 23.26 19.50 -23.07
N ASN A 101 23.90 18.39 -23.51
CA ASN A 101 24.24 17.22 -22.68
C ASN A 101 23.06 16.71 -21.84
N LEU A 102 21.91 16.54 -22.49
CA LEU A 102 20.69 16.11 -21.82
C LEU A 102 20.79 14.68 -21.31
N ASN A 103 20.33 14.49 -20.07
CA ASN A 103 20.06 13.18 -19.50
C ASN A 103 18.62 13.17 -18.97
N VAL A 104 17.80 12.24 -19.47
CA VAL A 104 16.40 12.10 -19.05
C VAL A 104 16.26 10.75 -18.37
N THR A 105 15.85 10.76 -17.11
CA THR A 105 15.73 9.56 -16.29
C THR A 105 14.38 9.52 -15.60
N VAL A 106 13.89 8.32 -15.35
CA VAL A 106 12.70 8.04 -14.55
C VAL A 106 13.10 7.01 -13.50
N GLN A 107 12.66 7.21 -12.27
CA GLN A 107 12.97 6.29 -11.18
C GLN A 107 11.81 6.22 -10.18
N THR A 108 11.63 5.05 -9.59
CA THR A 108 10.71 4.85 -8.47
C THR A 108 11.32 5.48 -7.22
N ILE A 109 10.60 6.40 -6.58
CA ILE A 109 11.06 7.03 -5.32
C ILE A 109 10.53 6.29 -4.10
N THR A 110 9.28 5.83 -4.19
CA THR A 110 8.63 5.05 -3.15
C THR A 110 7.88 3.95 -3.86
N ASP A 111 8.24 2.71 -3.53
CA ASP A 111 7.53 1.54 -3.99
C ASP A 111 6.22 1.40 -3.19
N GLY A 112 5.12 1.22 -3.89
CA GLY A 112 3.83 1.02 -3.27
C GLY A 112 3.72 -0.41 -2.78
N GLY A 113 3.09 -0.63 -1.63
CA GLY A 113 2.98 -1.98 -1.10
C GLY A 113 1.86 -2.13 -0.09
N VAL A 114 1.67 -3.36 0.35
CA VAL A 114 0.86 -3.64 1.53
C VAL A 114 1.81 -3.76 2.72
N TRP A 115 1.72 -2.80 3.63
CA TRP A 115 2.48 -2.83 4.88
C TRP A 115 1.69 -3.63 5.92
N PHE A 116 2.22 -4.79 6.28
CA PHE A 116 1.70 -5.61 7.37
C PHE A 116 2.58 -5.41 8.61
N ASP A 117 2.27 -4.38 9.40
CA ASP A 117 2.94 -4.16 10.69
C ASP A 117 1.91 -3.85 11.80
N PRO A 118 1.75 -4.73 12.80
CA PRO A 118 2.32 -6.08 12.87
C PRO A 118 1.63 -7.03 11.87
N ILE A 119 2.33 -8.10 11.46
CA ILE A 119 1.73 -9.14 10.62
C ILE A 119 0.48 -9.74 11.30
N SER A 120 -0.60 -9.89 10.55
CA SER A 120 -1.83 -10.51 11.06
C SER A 120 -1.56 -11.97 11.43
N GLY A 121 -2.12 -12.43 12.56
CA GLY A 121 -1.95 -13.83 13.01
C GLY A 121 -2.39 -14.86 11.97
N ASP A 122 -3.36 -14.55 11.11
CA ASP A 122 -3.77 -15.46 10.02
C ASP A 122 -2.67 -15.73 8.99
N MET A 123 -1.73 -14.79 8.81
CA MET A 123 -0.56 -14.98 7.94
C MET A 123 0.47 -15.95 8.54
N LEU A 124 0.30 -16.36 9.80
CA LEU A 124 1.15 -17.33 10.49
C LEU A 124 0.56 -18.75 10.52
N ARG A 125 -0.60 -18.99 9.87
CA ARG A 125 -1.24 -20.30 9.87
C ARG A 125 -0.47 -21.30 9.00
N THR A 126 -0.26 -22.51 9.53
CA THR A 126 0.26 -23.66 8.80
C THR A 126 -0.87 -24.52 8.23
N TYR A 127 -0.61 -25.21 7.12
CA TYR A 127 -1.57 -26.10 6.50
C TYR A 127 -1.72 -27.41 7.31
N HIS A 128 -2.98 -27.81 7.56
CA HIS A 128 -3.32 -29.06 8.22
C HIS A 128 -4.54 -29.70 7.55
N THR A 129 -4.57 -31.03 7.45
CA THR A 129 -5.68 -31.81 6.86
C THR A 129 -6.73 -32.24 7.89
N THR A 130 -6.46 -32.05 9.18
CA THR A 130 -7.38 -32.33 10.29
C THR A 130 -7.60 -31.07 11.12
N PRO A 131 -8.78 -30.90 11.76
CA PRO A 131 -9.03 -29.75 12.61
C PRO A 131 -7.99 -29.65 13.73
N GLN A 132 -7.49 -28.45 14.00
CA GLN A 132 -6.48 -28.18 15.03
C GLN A 132 -7.07 -27.29 16.12
N VAL A 133 -6.63 -27.48 17.35
CA VAL A 133 -6.83 -26.51 18.43
C VAL A 133 -5.76 -25.44 18.34
N ILE A 134 -6.15 -24.17 18.34
CA ILE A 134 -5.25 -23.02 18.28
C ILE A 134 -5.58 -22.08 19.44
N ALA A 135 -4.57 -21.67 20.20
CA ALA A 135 -4.68 -20.62 21.19
C ALA A 135 -4.03 -19.34 20.67
N PHE A 136 -4.44 -18.19 21.22
CA PHE A 136 -3.84 -16.90 20.90
C PHE A 136 -3.26 -16.29 22.18
N ILE A 137 -2.01 -15.83 22.13
CA ILE A 137 -1.37 -15.07 23.19
C ILE A 137 -1.09 -13.68 22.63
N ASN A 138 -1.71 -12.64 23.19
CA ASN A 138 -1.57 -11.27 22.68
C ASN A 138 -1.85 -11.15 21.16
N LYS A 139 -2.88 -11.87 20.67
CA LYS A 139 -3.25 -11.97 19.23
C LYS A 139 -2.22 -12.69 18.34
N VAL A 140 -1.20 -13.31 18.92
CA VAL A 140 -0.25 -14.18 18.21
C VAL A 140 -0.73 -15.63 18.34
N PRO A 141 -1.02 -16.33 17.22
CA PRO A 141 -1.41 -17.74 17.27
C PRO A 141 -0.25 -18.59 17.78
N THR A 142 -0.56 -19.51 18.69
CA THR A 142 0.41 -20.48 19.19
C THR A 142 0.68 -21.57 18.16
N ARG A 143 1.89 -22.13 18.18
CA ARG A 143 2.26 -23.30 17.39
C ARG A 143 2.27 -24.55 18.27
N CYS A 144 1.80 -25.67 17.74
CA CYS A 144 1.99 -26.98 18.33
C CYS A 144 3.47 -27.32 18.47
N GLU A 145 3.82 -27.98 19.57
CA GLU A 145 5.16 -28.49 19.77
C GLU A 145 5.54 -29.48 18.66
N LYS A 146 6.81 -29.45 18.24
CA LYS A 146 7.28 -30.30 17.13
C LYS A 146 7.16 -31.77 17.54
N GLY A 147 6.52 -32.57 16.69
CA GLY A 147 6.31 -34.00 16.92
C GLY A 147 5.08 -34.33 17.77
N ILE A 148 4.34 -33.32 18.23
CA ILE A 148 3.07 -33.47 18.93
C ILE A 148 1.95 -32.94 18.02
N SER A 149 0.82 -33.64 18.00
CA SER A 149 -0.37 -33.24 17.23
C SER A 149 -1.31 -32.42 18.11
N CYS A 150 -1.74 -31.24 17.65
CA CYS A 150 -2.90 -30.54 18.22
C CYS A 150 -4.19 -30.86 17.46
N ALA A 151 -4.22 -31.97 16.71
CA ALA A 151 -5.43 -32.39 16.04
C ALA A 151 -6.52 -32.68 17.07
N PHE A 152 -7.71 -32.16 16.81
CA PHE A 152 -8.89 -32.44 17.60
C PHE A 152 -10.01 -32.89 16.68
N SER A 153 -10.59 -34.04 17.00
CA SER A 153 -11.77 -34.56 16.33
C SER A 153 -12.85 -34.85 17.35
N TRP A 154 -14.08 -34.47 17.02
CA TRP A 154 -15.25 -34.86 17.78
C TRP A 154 -15.47 -36.36 17.65
N SER A 155 -15.75 -37.02 18.78
CA SER A 155 -16.10 -38.44 18.82
C SER A 155 -17.54 -38.57 19.31
N THR A 156 -18.39 -39.18 18.49
CA THR A 156 -19.78 -39.49 18.87
C THR A 156 -19.86 -40.41 20.07
N ALA A 157 -18.85 -41.27 20.29
CA ALA A 157 -18.77 -42.15 21.46
C ALA A 157 -18.60 -41.39 22.79
N HIS A 158 -18.08 -40.16 22.73
CA HIS A 158 -17.90 -39.27 23.88
C HIS A 158 -18.94 -38.15 23.92
N THR A 159 -19.96 -38.21 23.07
CA THR A 159 -21.11 -37.30 23.13
C THR A 159 -22.17 -37.91 24.03
N PRO A 160 -22.52 -37.28 25.18
CA PRO A 160 -23.52 -37.83 26.07
C PRO A 160 -24.89 -37.84 25.38
N SER A 161 -25.68 -38.88 25.64
CA SER A 161 -27.05 -39.00 25.15
C SER A 161 -28.00 -39.19 26.33
N ILE A 162 -29.07 -38.40 26.38
CA ILE A 162 -30.08 -38.47 27.44
C ILE A 162 -31.18 -39.43 26.98
N THR A 163 -31.51 -40.39 27.83
CA THR A 163 -32.62 -41.33 27.58
C THR A 163 -33.81 -41.08 28.50
N HIS A 164 -33.60 -40.51 29.69
CA HIS A 164 -34.68 -40.29 30.65
C HIS A 164 -34.41 -39.10 31.56
N ILE A 165 -35.49 -38.40 31.95
CA ILE A 165 -35.48 -37.28 32.89
C ILE A 165 -36.66 -37.46 33.85
N ASN A 166 -36.42 -37.45 35.16
CA ASN A 166 -37.47 -37.59 36.18
C ASN A 166 -37.16 -36.78 37.45
N PRO A 167 -38.10 -35.96 37.96
CA PRO A 167 -39.38 -35.59 37.36
C PRO A 167 -39.20 -34.66 36.15
N THR A 168 -40.17 -34.68 35.23
CA THR A 168 -40.18 -33.79 34.05
C THR A 168 -40.66 -32.37 34.36
N SER A 169 -41.16 -32.13 35.58
CA SER A 169 -41.58 -30.82 36.07
C SER A 169 -41.40 -30.74 37.60
N GLY A 170 -41.25 -29.53 38.13
CA GLY A 170 -41.07 -29.30 39.56
C GLY A 170 -40.97 -27.81 39.91
N SER A 171 -40.98 -27.50 41.21
CA SER A 171 -40.71 -26.15 41.73
C SER A 171 -39.21 -25.82 41.65
N ALA A 172 -38.88 -24.53 41.64
CA ALA A 172 -37.48 -24.09 41.68
C ALA A 172 -36.74 -24.71 42.88
N GLY A 173 -35.56 -25.29 42.62
CA GLY A 173 -34.75 -25.98 43.63
C GLY A 173 -35.00 -27.48 43.79
N ALA A 174 -35.97 -28.06 43.06
CA ALA A 174 -36.18 -29.51 43.04
C ALA A 174 -35.02 -30.25 42.34
N SER A 175 -34.62 -31.41 42.87
CA SER A 175 -33.63 -32.28 42.23
C SER A 175 -34.27 -33.08 41.09
N VAL A 176 -33.56 -33.16 39.95
CA VAL A 176 -33.97 -33.93 38.77
C VAL A 176 -32.92 -34.99 38.49
N GLN A 177 -33.37 -36.22 38.27
CA GLN A 177 -32.53 -37.32 37.83
C GLN A 177 -32.52 -37.36 36.30
N ILE A 178 -31.34 -37.25 35.71
CA ILE A 178 -31.11 -37.40 34.27
C ILE A 178 -30.32 -38.70 34.07
N SER A 179 -30.85 -39.58 33.22
CA SER A 179 -30.23 -40.86 32.89
C SER A 179 -29.93 -40.93 31.39
N GLY A 180 -28.87 -41.65 31.05
CA GLY A 180 -28.39 -41.76 29.68
C GLY A 180 -27.01 -42.41 29.61
N SER A 181 -26.31 -42.21 28.50
CA SER A 181 -24.97 -42.75 28.26
C SER A 181 -23.97 -41.65 27.92
N GLY A 182 -22.66 -41.92 28.04
CA GLY A 182 -21.61 -40.97 27.69
C GLY A 182 -21.38 -39.85 28.70
N PHE A 183 -22.05 -39.88 29.87
CA PHE A 183 -21.74 -38.99 30.99
C PHE A 183 -20.38 -39.36 31.61
N ASP A 184 -19.55 -38.35 31.87
CA ASP A 184 -18.30 -38.47 32.61
C ASP A 184 -18.60 -38.78 34.08
N ALA A 185 -18.46 -40.05 34.44
CA ALA A 185 -18.65 -40.52 35.81
C ALA A 185 -17.49 -40.13 36.74
N SER A 186 -16.31 -39.81 36.18
CA SER A 186 -15.11 -39.47 36.95
C SER A 186 -15.10 -38.00 37.36
N ASN A 187 -15.71 -37.13 36.54
CA ASN A 187 -15.88 -35.72 36.84
C ASN A 187 -17.29 -35.25 36.42
N PRO A 188 -18.28 -35.36 37.31
CA PRO A 188 -19.64 -34.94 37.02
C PRO A 188 -19.78 -33.48 36.56
N GLY A 189 -18.81 -32.61 36.90
CA GLY A 189 -18.77 -31.21 36.47
C GLY A 189 -18.51 -30.99 34.98
N ASN A 190 -18.04 -32.04 34.26
CA ASN A 190 -17.83 -32.02 32.81
C ASN A 190 -19.10 -32.32 32.01
N ASN A 191 -20.15 -32.82 32.67
CA ASN A 191 -21.45 -33.11 32.05
C ASN A 191 -22.32 -31.84 31.95
N ARG A 192 -21.77 -30.79 31.34
CA ARG A 192 -22.44 -29.49 31.16
C ARG A 192 -22.97 -29.31 29.75
#